data_AF-A0A0B7J137-F1
#
_entry.id   AF-A0A0B7J137-F1
#
_cell.length_a   1.000
_cell.length_b   1.000
_cell.length_c   1.000
_cell.angle_alpha   90.00
_cell.angle_beta   90.00
_cell.angle_gamma   90.00
#
_symmetry.space_group_name_H-M   'P 1'
#
loop_
_entity.id
_entity.type
_entity.pdbx_description
1 polymer ?
#
loop_
_entity_poly.entity_id
_entity_poly.type
_entity_poly.pdbx_seq_one_letter_code
_entity_poly.pdbx_strand_id
1 'polypeptide(L)'
;MWNDKFDYVFRVKLKELLNESWSREYEPSELRQDKVGCFIHYCLTHSAKFSKSEKIQLLKDILSIEEKQKDKVLLLLDGYDEVAHLNMSNRNDFQDIIDEVSEYKNVIMSSRPNAVVEEMSSQFERKVENTGWDMEGIEKYINKNFENDKDKEFGVQLKSFLAVNNQIKEICEVPINTALICLVWEDKDIRYKFQKNNQEDFNISQLYHEVVIWLGKNIFRNLKMKE
;
A
#
# COMPACT_ATOMS: atom_id res chain seq x y z
N MET A 1 18.82 -2.07 -1.39
CA MET A 1 18.91 -1.40 -0.07
C MET A 1 18.89 -2.39 1.09
N TRP A 2 18.45 -3.65 0.90
CA TRP A 2 18.27 -4.62 2.00
C TRP A 2 19.09 -5.91 1.84
N ASN A 3 19.68 -6.15 0.67
CA ASN A 3 20.32 -7.41 0.27
C ASN A 3 21.60 -7.75 1.07
N ASP A 4 22.15 -6.79 1.79
CA ASP A 4 23.32 -6.94 2.66
C ASP A 4 22.94 -7.29 4.11
N LYS A 5 21.65 -7.15 4.48
CA LYS A 5 21.17 -7.34 5.85
C LYS A 5 20.28 -8.56 6.02
N PHE A 6 19.43 -8.83 5.03
CA PHE A 6 18.42 -9.88 5.07
C PHE A 6 18.60 -10.84 3.91
N ASP A 7 18.47 -12.13 4.20
CA ASP A 7 18.45 -13.18 3.18
C ASP A 7 17.06 -13.27 2.53
N TYR A 8 16.02 -12.94 3.31
CA TYR A 8 14.63 -12.97 2.87
C TYR A 8 13.87 -11.72 3.30
N VAL A 9 13.05 -11.19 2.40
CA VAL A 9 12.12 -10.09 2.68
C VAL A 9 10.74 -10.48 2.17
N PHE A 10 9.79 -10.64 3.09
CA PHE A 10 8.43 -11.05 2.77
C PHE A 10 7.44 -9.93 3.02
N ARG A 11 6.62 -9.61 2.00
CA ARG A 11 5.43 -8.78 2.17
C ARG A 11 4.24 -9.66 2.53
N VAL A 12 3.73 -9.49 3.74
CA VAL A 12 2.61 -10.24 4.30
C VAL A 12 1.39 -9.33 4.34
N LYS A 13 0.40 -9.60 3.50
CA LYS A 13 -0.83 -8.79 3.43
C LYS A 13 -1.81 -9.31 4.48
N LEU A 14 -1.95 -8.60 5.60
CA LEU A 14 -2.73 -9.09 6.72
C LEU A 14 -4.21 -9.27 6.37
N LYS A 15 -4.78 -8.44 5.49
CA LYS A 15 -6.16 -8.60 4.99
C LYS A 15 -6.48 -9.98 4.43
N GLU A 16 -5.48 -10.74 3.97
CA GLU A 16 -5.71 -12.10 3.46
C GLU A 16 -6.15 -13.07 4.57
N LEU A 17 -5.98 -12.72 5.85
CA LEU A 17 -6.55 -13.48 6.98
C LEU A 17 -8.09 -13.44 7.01
N LEU A 18 -8.70 -12.44 6.36
CA LEU A 18 -10.16 -12.38 6.18
C LEU A 18 -10.64 -13.43 5.16
N ASN A 19 -9.75 -13.94 4.32
CA ASN A 19 -10.06 -14.91 3.29
C ASN A 19 -9.81 -16.34 3.80
N GLU A 20 -10.88 -17.07 4.16
CA GLU A 20 -10.78 -18.44 4.68
C GLU A 20 -10.14 -19.45 3.71
N SER A 21 -9.93 -19.08 2.43
CA SER A 21 -9.24 -19.96 1.49
C SER A 21 -7.75 -20.13 1.79
N TRP A 22 -7.11 -19.19 2.49
CA TRP A 22 -5.66 -19.25 2.69
C TRP A 22 -5.23 -20.55 3.38
N SER A 23 -5.95 -21.00 4.41
CA SER A 23 -5.62 -22.25 5.11
C SER A 23 -6.11 -23.48 4.35
N ARG A 24 -7.19 -23.37 3.56
CA ARG A 24 -7.74 -24.49 2.76
C ARG A 24 -6.85 -24.92 1.59
N GLU A 25 -5.92 -24.07 1.17
CA GLU A 25 -4.97 -24.38 0.08
C GLU A 25 -3.83 -25.31 0.51
N TYR A 26 -3.67 -25.59 1.81
CA TYR A 26 -2.56 -26.37 2.36
C TYR A 26 -3.03 -27.65 3.03
N GLU A 27 -2.15 -28.65 3.01
CA GLU A 27 -2.38 -29.90 3.73
C GLU A 27 -2.25 -29.67 5.25
N PRO A 28 -3.05 -30.35 6.11
CA PRO A 28 -2.97 -30.18 7.55
C PRO A 28 -1.60 -30.49 8.17
N SER A 29 -0.74 -31.27 7.50
CA SER A 29 0.64 -31.49 7.93
C SER A 29 1.52 -30.27 7.72
N GLU A 30 1.34 -29.54 6.62
CA GLU A 30 2.12 -28.33 6.29
C GLU A 30 1.75 -27.20 7.25
N LEU A 31 0.45 -26.98 7.48
CA LEU A 31 -0.04 -25.98 8.42
C LEU A 31 0.43 -26.21 9.86
N ARG A 32 0.56 -27.47 10.28
CA ARG A 32 1.07 -27.82 11.61
C ARG A 32 2.58 -27.62 11.74
N GLN A 33 3.30 -27.63 10.61
CA GLN A 33 4.74 -27.46 10.60
C GLN A 33 5.11 -25.97 10.72
N ASP A 34 4.50 -25.13 9.89
CA ASP A 34 4.79 -23.69 9.86
C ASP A 34 3.61 -22.94 9.24
N LYS A 35 2.80 -22.34 10.13
CA LYS A 35 1.56 -21.67 9.76
C LYS A 35 1.85 -20.31 9.13
N VAL A 36 2.80 -19.56 9.70
CA VAL A 36 3.28 -18.29 9.12
C VAL A 36 3.89 -18.50 7.75
N GLY A 37 4.69 -19.54 7.53
CA GLY A 37 5.27 -19.89 6.24
C GLY A 37 4.20 -20.19 5.18
N CYS A 38 3.18 -20.97 5.52
CA CYS A 38 2.02 -21.19 4.64
C CYS A 38 1.27 -19.87 4.33
N PHE A 39 1.08 -19.02 5.33
CA PHE A 39 0.41 -17.73 5.14
C PHE A 39 1.23 -16.76 4.27
N ILE A 40 2.56 -16.71 4.44
CA ILE A 40 3.49 -15.96 3.58
C ILE A 40 3.38 -16.48 2.14
N HIS A 41 3.46 -17.80 1.93
CA HIS A 41 3.32 -18.39 0.59
C HIS A 41 1.99 -18.00 -0.07
N TYR A 42 0.90 -17.98 0.71
CA TYR A 42 -0.41 -17.57 0.20
C TYR A 42 -0.41 -16.10 -0.24
N CYS A 43 0.08 -15.21 0.62
CA CYS A 43 0.19 -13.77 0.34
C CYS A 43 0.97 -13.49 -0.96
N LEU A 44 2.03 -14.26 -1.22
CA LEU A 44 2.88 -14.12 -2.40
C LEU A 44 2.21 -14.67 -3.66
N THR A 45 1.47 -15.77 -3.57
CA THR A 45 1.03 -16.53 -4.75
C THR A 45 -0.44 -16.38 -5.12
N HIS A 46 -1.29 -15.88 -4.23
CA HIS A 46 -2.72 -15.73 -4.49
C HIS A 46 -3.01 -14.67 -5.56
N SER A 47 -2.24 -13.56 -5.54
CA SER A 47 -2.43 -12.42 -6.45
C SER A 47 -1.43 -12.37 -7.62
N ALA A 48 -0.52 -13.33 -7.70
CA ALA A 48 0.58 -13.35 -8.67
C ALA A 48 0.48 -14.53 -9.64
N LYS A 49 0.95 -14.32 -10.86
CA LYS A 49 0.97 -15.35 -11.91
C LYS A 49 2.18 -16.26 -11.69
N PHE A 50 2.01 -17.27 -10.84
CA PHE A 50 2.95 -18.38 -10.70
C PHE A 50 2.39 -19.64 -11.34
N SER A 51 3.24 -20.41 -12.02
CA SER A 51 2.94 -21.79 -12.40
C SER A 51 2.84 -22.69 -11.16
N LYS A 52 2.19 -23.85 -11.31
CA LYS A 52 2.04 -24.82 -10.22
C LYS A 52 3.38 -25.28 -9.65
N SER A 53 4.38 -25.51 -10.50
CA SER A 53 5.73 -25.91 -10.07
C SER A 53 6.45 -24.82 -9.29
N GLU A 54 6.30 -23.56 -9.69
CA GLU A 54 6.93 -22.44 -8.99
C GLU A 54 6.32 -22.24 -7.60
N LYS A 55 4.99 -22.37 -7.46
CA LYS A 55 4.33 -22.31 -6.15
C LYS A 55 4.86 -23.41 -5.22
N ILE A 56 4.91 -24.66 -5.70
CA ILE A 56 5.42 -25.79 -4.90
C ILE A 56 6.87 -25.56 -4.47
N GLN A 57 7.72 -25.06 -5.37
CA GLN A 57 9.11 -24.78 -5.01
C GLN A 57 9.22 -23.65 -3.98
N LEU A 58 8.49 -22.55 -4.18
CA LEU A 58 8.49 -21.42 -3.25
C LEU A 58 8.00 -21.83 -1.86
N LEU A 59 6.94 -22.65 -1.77
CA LEU A 59 6.48 -23.18 -0.49
C LEU A 59 7.58 -23.97 0.21
N LYS A 60 8.26 -24.88 -0.51
CA LYS A 60 9.38 -25.66 0.06
C LYS A 60 10.51 -24.76 0.54
N ASP A 61 10.84 -23.74 -0.24
CA ASP A 61 11.92 -22.80 0.11
C ASP A 61 11.56 -22.05 1.40
N ILE A 62 10.31 -21.56 1.54
CA ILE A 62 9.83 -20.90 2.75
C ILE A 62 9.84 -21.84 3.96
N LEU A 63 9.27 -23.05 3.82
CA LEU A 63 9.21 -24.04 4.91
C LEU A 63 10.59 -24.60 5.29
N SER A 64 11.61 -24.39 4.45
CA SER A 64 13.00 -24.80 4.71
C SER A 64 13.82 -23.76 5.48
N ILE A 65 13.26 -22.57 5.71
CA ILE A 65 13.94 -21.52 6.49
C ILE A 65 14.13 -22.04 7.92
N GLU A 66 15.38 -22.21 8.31
CA GLU A 66 15.70 -22.72 9.64
C GLU A 66 15.58 -21.61 10.70
N GLU A 67 15.36 -21.99 11.96
CA GLU A 67 15.25 -21.06 13.09
C GLU A 67 16.43 -20.08 13.16
N LYS A 68 17.66 -20.56 12.94
CA LYS A 68 18.88 -19.74 12.93
C LYS A 68 18.92 -18.69 11.80
N GLN A 69 18.10 -18.86 10.76
CA GLN A 69 17.98 -17.96 9.62
C GLN A 69 16.85 -16.94 9.80
N LYS A 70 15.91 -17.14 10.74
CA LYS A 70 14.82 -16.18 11.02
C LYS A 70 15.35 -14.80 11.41
N ASP A 71 16.51 -14.72 12.05
CA ASP A 71 17.23 -13.47 12.34
C ASP A 71 17.61 -12.66 11.08
N LYS A 72 17.67 -13.31 9.92
CA LYS A 72 17.93 -12.75 8.58
C LYS A 72 16.68 -12.64 7.72
N VAL A 73 15.50 -12.91 8.29
CA VAL A 73 14.21 -12.67 7.65
C VAL A 73 13.69 -11.32 8.10
N LEU A 74 13.13 -10.57 7.15
CA LEU A 74 12.32 -9.39 7.42
C LEU A 74 10.87 -9.63 6.99
N LEU A 75 9.95 -9.41 7.92
CA LEU A 75 8.53 -9.43 7.65
C LEU A 75 7.97 -8.00 7.53
N LEU A 76 7.35 -7.70 6.39
CA LEU A 76 6.62 -6.46 6.14
C LEU A 76 5.12 -6.77 6.23
N LEU A 77 4.54 -6.57 7.43
CA LEU A 77 3.13 -6.78 7.68
C LEU A 77 2.34 -5.57 7.20
N ASP A 78 1.46 -5.78 6.23
CA ASP A 78 0.77 -4.71 5.53
C ASP A 78 -0.73 -4.71 5.90
N GLY A 79 -1.19 -3.61 6.52
CA GLY A 79 -2.61 -3.35 6.76
C GLY A 79 -3.20 -3.97 8.03
N TYR A 80 -2.57 -3.77 9.20
CA TYR A 80 -3.12 -4.29 10.46
C TYR A 80 -4.53 -3.77 10.78
N ASP A 81 -4.86 -2.54 10.38
CA ASP A 81 -6.18 -1.95 10.60
C ASP A 81 -7.32 -2.72 9.93
N GLU A 82 -7.02 -3.45 8.85
CA GLU A 82 -7.99 -4.27 8.12
C GLU A 82 -8.41 -5.52 8.92
N VAL A 83 -7.59 -5.95 9.88
CA VAL A 83 -7.78 -7.19 10.65
C VAL A 83 -7.82 -7.01 12.16
N ALA A 84 -7.61 -5.78 12.68
CA ALA A 84 -7.57 -5.52 14.12
C ALA A 84 -8.81 -6.04 14.88
N HIS A 85 -9.99 -5.99 14.24
CA HIS A 85 -11.23 -6.51 14.81
C HIS A 85 -11.25 -8.03 15.02
N LEU A 86 -10.38 -8.78 14.33
CA LEU A 86 -10.28 -10.23 14.49
C LEU A 86 -9.74 -10.61 15.88
N ASN A 87 -9.00 -9.72 16.53
CA ASN A 87 -8.52 -9.91 17.92
C ASN A 87 -9.68 -10.11 18.92
N MET A 88 -10.87 -9.59 18.61
CA MET A 88 -12.07 -9.76 19.44
C MET A 88 -12.90 -11.00 19.08
N SER A 89 -12.61 -11.61 17.94
CA SER A 89 -13.27 -12.84 17.50
C SER A 89 -12.42 -14.03 17.94
N ASN A 90 -13.02 -15.12 18.43
CA ASN A 90 -12.32 -16.36 18.81
C ASN A 90 -11.72 -17.12 17.59
N ARG A 91 -11.17 -16.40 16.61
CA ARG A 91 -10.49 -16.94 15.43
C ARG A 91 -9.05 -17.20 15.81
N ASN A 92 -8.77 -18.44 16.21
CA ASN A 92 -7.43 -18.89 16.64
C ASN A 92 -6.36 -18.56 15.60
N ASP A 93 -6.68 -18.66 14.31
CA ASP A 93 -5.72 -18.43 13.22
C ASP A 93 -5.09 -17.04 13.20
N PHE A 94 -5.83 -16.00 13.56
CA PHE A 94 -5.28 -14.64 13.62
C PHE A 94 -4.26 -14.53 14.74
N GLN A 95 -4.63 -14.99 15.95
CA GLN A 95 -3.76 -14.93 17.11
C GLN A 95 -2.49 -15.76 16.89
N ASP A 96 -2.64 -16.98 16.36
CA ASP A 96 -1.50 -17.86 16.07
C ASP A 96 -0.50 -17.19 15.11
N ILE A 97 -0.99 -16.55 14.03
CA ILE A 97 -0.13 -15.87 13.06
C ILE A 97 0.55 -14.65 13.71
N ILE A 98 -0.18 -13.85 14.48
CA ILE A 98 0.37 -12.66 15.13
C ILE A 98 1.43 -13.04 16.17
N ASP A 99 1.15 -14.06 16.99
CA ASP A 99 2.08 -14.57 18.00
C ASP A 99 3.35 -15.10 17.34
N GLU A 100 3.21 -15.96 16.31
CA GLU A 100 4.37 -16.54 15.61
C GLU A 100 5.18 -15.47 14.84
N VAL A 101 4.52 -14.47 14.26
CA VAL A 101 5.21 -13.34 13.62
C VAL A 101 5.97 -12.49 14.65
N SER A 102 5.48 -12.38 15.88
CA SER A 102 6.15 -11.63 16.96
C SER A 102 7.48 -12.26 17.40
N GLU A 103 7.69 -13.55 17.09
CA GLU A 103 8.96 -14.25 17.35
C GLU A 103 10.06 -13.82 16.36
N TYR A 104 9.70 -13.23 15.22
CA TYR A 104 10.69 -12.72 14.27
C TYR A 104 11.33 -11.45 14.80
N LYS A 105 12.67 -11.42 14.77
CA LYS A 105 13.46 -10.26 15.21
C LYS A 105 13.23 -9.00 14.39
N ASN A 106 12.93 -9.15 13.10
CA ASN A 106 12.80 -8.02 12.18
C ASN A 106 11.40 -8.00 11.57
N VAL A 107 10.55 -7.16 12.16
CA VAL A 107 9.17 -6.97 11.73
C VAL A 107 8.89 -5.48 11.57
N ILE A 108 8.31 -5.11 10.43
CA ILE A 108 7.74 -3.78 10.21
C ILE A 108 6.27 -3.96 9.90
N MET A 109 5.42 -3.28 10.65
CA MET A 109 3.97 -3.32 10.47
C MET A 109 3.43 -1.95 10.06
N SER A 110 2.57 -1.93 9.06
CA SER A 110 1.77 -0.76 8.69
C SER A 110 0.35 -0.86 9.26
N SER A 111 -0.19 0.26 9.71
CA SER A 111 -1.58 0.37 10.17
C SER A 111 -2.06 1.81 10.11
N ARG A 112 -3.37 2.00 10.03
CA ARG A 112 -3.99 3.31 10.31
C ARG A 112 -3.93 3.62 11.82
N PRO A 113 -3.72 4.90 12.21
CA PRO A 113 -3.55 5.28 13.61
C PRO A 113 -4.67 4.80 14.54
N ASN A 114 -5.92 4.78 14.05
CA ASN A 114 -7.10 4.50 14.88
C ASN A 114 -7.33 3.01 15.18
N ALA A 115 -6.54 2.10 14.59
CA ALA A 115 -6.74 0.66 14.75
C ALA A 115 -5.73 0.00 15.68
N VAL A 116 -4.60 0.66 15.97
CA VAL A 116 -3.54 0.08 16.78
C VAL A 116 -3.88 0.26 18.26
N VAL A 117 -4.17 -0.86 18.94
CA VAL A 117 -4.38 -0.89 20.39
C VAL A 117 -3.05 -0.86 21.15
N GLU A 118 -3.07 -0.47 22.42
CA GLU A 118 -1.87 -0.32 23.24
C GLU A 118 -1.07 -1.62 23.37
N GLU A 119 -1.75 -2.76 23.53
CA GLU A 119 -1.12 -4.08 23.63
C GLU A 119 -0.29 -4.37 22.38
N MET A 120 -0.87 -4.19 21.20
CA MET A 120 -0.17 -4.36 19.92
C MET A 120 0.97 -3.35 19.77
N SER A 121 0.73 -2.09 20.12
CA SER A 121 1.72 -1.02 20.03
C SER A 121 2.95 -1.28 20.91
N SER A 122 2.76 -1.93 22.06
CA SER A 122 3.82 -2.25 23.03
C SER A 122 4.77 -3.36 22.57
N GLN A 123 4.39 -4.16 21.56
CA GLN A 123 5.23 -5.22 21.01
C GLN A 123 6.37 -4.68 20.11
N PHE A 124 6.29 -3.43 19.69
CA PHE A 124 7.27 -2.82 18.78
C PHE A 124 8.20 -1.86 19.52
N GLU A 125 9.51 -2.03 19.32
CA GLU A 125 10.55 -1.14 19.89
C GLU A 125 10.41 0.30 19.39
N ARG A 126 9.96 0.47 18.13
CA ARG A 126 9.93 1.77 17.45
C ARG A 126 8.58 2.02 16.80
N LYS A 127 8.16 3.28 16.87
CA LYS A 127 6.94 3.79 16.27
C LYS A 127 7.31 4.93 15.34
N VAL A 128 6.88 4.84 14.10
CA VAL A 128 7.14 5.87 13.08
C VAL A 128 5.80 6.27 12.50
N GLU A 129 5.52 7.57 12.53
CA GLU A 129 4.35 8.14 11.89
C GLU A 129 4.73 8.68 10.51
N ASN A 130 3.96 8.30 9.49
CA ASN A 130 4.08 8.88 8.16
C ASN A 130 3.17 10.11 8.08
N THR A 131 3.75 11.30 8.19
CA THR A 131 3.02 12.58 8.17
C THR A 131 2.77 13.12 6.76
N GLY A 132 3.13 12.38 5.71
CA GLY A 132 2.98 12.81 4.32
C GLY A 132 4.20 13.57 3.79
N TRP A 133 3.99 14.41 2.78
CA TRP A 133 5.01 15.21 2.13
C TRP A 133 5.06 16.60 2.71
N ASP A 134 6.29 17.11 2.83
CA ASP A 134 6.53 18.53 2.92
C ASP A 134 6.47 19.17 1.52
N MET A 135 6.65 20.49 1.48
CA MET A 135 6.61 21.26 0.24
C MET A 135 7.66 20.77 -0.78
N GLU A 136 8.85 20.42 -0.32
CA GLU A 136 9.92 19.91 -1.19
C GLU A 136 9.52 18.55 -1.79
N GLY A 137 8.92 17.66 -1.00
CA GLY A 137 8.39 16.38 -1.42
C GLY A 137 7.32 16.51 -2.50
N ILE A 138 6.36 17.43 -2.31
CA ILE A 138 5.33 17.73 -3.32
C ILE A 138 5.97 18.18 -4.63
N GLU A 139 6.86 19.18 -4.58
CA GLU A 139 7.50 19.70 -5.79
C GLU A 139 8.35 18.64 -6.49
N LYS A 140 9.09 17.84 -5.73
CA LYS A 140 9.90 16.74 -6.26
C LYS A 140 9.04 15.70 -6.95
N TYR A 141 7.89 15.35 -6.38
CA TYR A 141 6.96 14.44 -7.02
C TYR A 141 6.39 15.02 -8.31
N ILE A 142 5.92 16.27 -8.30
CA ILE A 142 5.36 16.94 -9.49
C ILE A 142 6.41 16.97 -10.62
N ASN A 143 7.64 17.37 -10.31
CA ASN A 143 8.72 17.42 -11.31
C ASN A 143 9.00 16.04 -11.91
N LYS A 144 8.98 14.98 -11.08
CA LYS A 144 9.15 13.61 -11.55
C LYS A 144 7.96 13.12 -12.38
N ASN A 145 6.74 13.46 -11.98
CA ASN A 145 5.53 13.07 -12.72
C ASN A 145 5.49 13.69 -14.12
N PHE A 146 5.97 14.92 -14.26
CA PHE A 146 6.02 15.67 -15.52
C PHE A 146 7.45 15.81 -16.07
N GLU A 147 8.26 14.76 -15.93
CA GLU A 147 9.68 14.79 -16.34
C GLU A 147 9.87 14.86 -17.87
N ASN A 148 8.89 14.39 -18.64
CA ASN A 148 8.90 14.45 -20.10
C ASN A 148 8.77 15.89 -20.60
N ASP A 149 9.58 16.29 -21.57
CA ASP A 149 9.57 17.67 -22.11
C ASP A 149 8.19 18.15 -22.58
N LYS A 150 7.39 17.26 -23.16
CA LYS A 150 6.02 17.55 -23.62
C LYS A 150 5.04 17.89 -22.49
N ASP A 151 5.31 17.43 -21.27
CA ASP A 151 4.40 17.54 -20.12
C ASP A 151 4.95 18.51 -19.05
N LYS A 152 6.21 18.95 -19.19
CA LYS A 152 6.92 19.82 -18.25
C LYS A 152 6.18 21.12 -17.94
N GLU A 153 5.48 21.68 -18.93
CA GLU A 153 4.66 22.88 -18.73
C GLU A 153 3.52 22.64 -17.73
N PHE A 154 2.90 21.45 -17.72
CA PHE A 154 1.87 21.09 -16.75
C PHE A 154 2.41 21.09 -15.33
N GLY A 155 3.62 20.58 -15.12
CA GLY A 155 4.30 20.63 -13.82
C GLY A 155 4.57 22.06 -13.35
N VAL A 156 4.99 22.95 -14.24
CA VAL A 156 5.17 24.38 -13.92
C VAL A 156 3.84 25.04 -13.56
N GLN A 157 2.79 24.81 -14.35
CA GLN A 157 1.45 25.35 -14.11
C GLN A 157 0.87 24.86 -12.77
N LEU A 158 1.00 23.57 -12.47
CA LEU A 158 0.51 22.99 -11.23
C LEU A 158 1.22 23.57 -10.02
N LYS A 159 2.56 23.70 -10.05
CA LYS A 159 3.30 24.33 -8.95
C LYS A 159 2.89 25.78 -8.73
N SER A 160 2.74 26.56 -9.80
CA SER A 160 2.25 27.94 -9.71
C SER A 160 0.84 28.01 -9.13
N PHE A 161 -0.03 27.06 -9.49
CA PHE A 161 -1.36 26.95 -8.91
C PHE A 161 -1.32 26.62 -7.41
N LEU A 162 -0.52 25.63 -6.99
CA LEU A 162 -0.40 25.28 -5.57
C LEU A 162 0.24 26.38 -4.73
N ALA A 163 1.13 27.20 -5.30
CA ALA A 163 1.78 28.32 -4.62
C ALA A 163 0.80 29.41 -4.18
N VAL A 164 -0.32 29.58 -4.90
CA VAL A 164 -1.35 30.57 -4.56
C VAL A 164 -2.58 29.96 -3.89
N ASN A 165 -2.72 28.63 -3.86
CA ASN A 165 -3.86 27.90 -3.32
C ASN A 165 -3.45 26.99 -2.13
N ASN A 166 -3.25 27.60 -0.95
CA ASN A 166 -2.74 26.90 0.24
C ASN A 166 -3.60 25.72 0.68
N GLN A 167 -4.93 25.83 0.64
CA GLN A 167 -5.82 24.71 1.01
C GLN A 167 -5.58 23.47 0.13
N ILE A 168 -5.28 23.66 -1.16
CA ILE A 168 -5.06 22.54 -2.09
C ILE A 168 -3.67 21.98 -1.92
N LYS A 169 -2.72 22.86 -1.61
CA LYS A 169 -1.37 22.49 -1.23
C LYS A 169 -1.36 21.63 0.03
N GLU A 170 -2.14 21.96 1.06
CA GLU A 170 -2.31 21.14 2.27
C GLU A 170 -2.91 19.78 1.94
N ILE A 171 -3.93 19.72 1.07
CA ILE A 171 -4.50 18.45 0.59
C ILE A 171 -3.42 17.57 -0.09
N CYS A 172 -2.47 18.19 -0.80
CA CYS A 172 -1.36 17.53 -1.50
C CYS A 172 -0.25 17.02 -0.56
N GLU A 173 -0.22 17.42 0.71
CA GLU A 173 0.69 16.80 1.69
C GLU A 173 0.41 15.30 1.81
N VAL A 174 -0.82 14.86 1.53
CA VAL A 174 -1.13 13.43 1.39
C VAL A 174 -0.65 12.92 0.01
N PRO A 175 0.29 11.95 -0.06
CA PRO A 175 0.90 11.50 -1.31
C PRO A 175 -0.07 11.08 -2.41
N ILE A 176 -1.16 10.38 -2.06
CA ILE A 176 -2.16 9.94 -3.04
C ILE A 176 -2.89 11.14 -3.66
N ASN A 177 -3.15 12.20 -2.91
CA ASN A 177 -3.82 13.37 -3.43
C ASN A 177 -2.93 14.13 -4.42
N THR A 178 -1.63 14.21 -4.16
CA THR A 178 -0.72 14.79 -5.17
C THR A 178 -0.66 13.95 -6.44
N ALA A 179 -0.65 12.61 -6.31
CA ALA A 179 -0.72 11.74 -7.49
C ALA A 179 -2.01 11.97 -8.29
N LEU A 180 -3.15 12.06 -7.59
CA LEU A 180 -4.46 12.29 -8.20
C LEU A 180 -4.55 13.66 -8.88
N ILE A 181 -4.08 14.73 -8.25
CA ILE A 181 -4.11 16.05 -8.88
C ILE A 181 -3.20 16.05 -10.11
N CYS A 182 -1.99 15.46 -10.05
CA CYS A 182 -1.12 15.34 -11.22
C CYS A 182 -1.82 14.59 -12.37
N LEU A 183 -2.48 13.47 -12.07
CA LEU A 183 -3.20 12.66 -13.05
C LEU A 183 -4.28 13.45 -13.80
N VAL A 184 -5.12 14.19 -13.07
CA VAL A 184 -6.23 14.93 -13.69
C VAL A 184 -5.79 16.29 -14.24
N TRP A 185 -4.63 16.79 -13.82
CA TRP A 185 -4.10 18.08 -14.27
C TRP A 185 -3.77 18.09 -15.76
N GLU A 186 -3.63 16.96 -16.44
CA GLU A 186 -3.46 16.93 -17.90
C GLU A 186 -4.75 17.27 -18.66
N ASP A 187 -5.93 17.13 -18.04
CA ASP A 187 -7.22 17.46 -18.65
C ASP A 187 -7.49 18.98 -18.57
N LYS A 188 -7.63 19.61 -19.75
CA LYS A 188 -7.84 21.06 -19.87
C LYS A 188 -9.12 21.53 -19.19
N ASP A 189 -10.19 20.75 -19.25
CA ASP A 189 -11.48 21.14 -18.66
C ASP A 189 -11.37 21.13 -17.13
N ILE A 190 -10.68 20.11 -16.58
CA ILE A 190 -10.47 19.97 -15.14
C ILE A 190 -9.57 21.10 -14.63
N ARG A 191 -8.44 21.37 -15.30
CA ARG A 191 -7.57 22.52 -14.95
C ARG A 191 -8.34 23.84 -14.92
N TYR A 192 -9.16 24.09 -15.94
CA TYR A 192 -9.94 25.32 -16.03
C TYR A 192 -10.91 25.47 -14.86
N LYS A 193 -11.59 24.39 -14.46
CA LYS A 193 -12.46 24.40 -13.27
C LYS A 193 -11.68 24.70 -12.00
N PHE A 194 -10.53 24.05 -11.81
CA PHE A 194 -9.67 24.27 -10.64
C PHE A 194 -9.20 25.73 -10.53
N GLN A 195 -8.87 26.35 -11.67
CA GLN A 195 -8.43 27.74 -11.72
C GLN A 195 -9.55 28.77 -11.58
N LYS A 196 -10.80 28.40 -11.92
CA LYS A 196 -11.95 29.32 -11.90
C LYS A 196 -12.70 29.33 -10.58
N ASN A 197 -12.71 28.22 -9.85
CA ASN A 197 -13.36 28.16 -8.55
C ASN A 197 -12.66 29.13 -7.59
N ASN A 198 -13.44 29.99 -6.93
CA ASN A 198 -12.93 30.80 -5.84
C ASN A 198 -12.39 29.85 -4.75
N GLN A 199 -11.27 30.22 -4.13
CA GLN A 199 -10.48 29.35 -3.24
C GLN A 199 -11.30 28.66 -2.13
N GLU A 200 -12.43 29.25 -1.73
CA GLU A 200 -13.30 28.75 -0.66
C GLU A 200 -14.10 27.49 -1.03
N ASP A 201 -14.35 27.21 -2.32
CA ASP A 201 -15.19 26.07 -2.71
C ASP A 201 -14.40 24.79 -2.96
N PHE A 202 -13.09 24.89 -3.18
CA PHE A 202 -12.30 23.72 -3.58
C PHE A 202 -11.83 22.89 -2.38
N ASN A 203 -12.40 21.69 -2.25
CA ASN A 203 -12.06 20.74 -1.20
C ASN A 203 -11.68 19.37 -1.78
N ILE A 204 -11.24 18.47 -0.90
CA ILE A 204 -10.84 17.12 -1.28
C ILE A 204 -11.93 16.39 -2.08
N SER A 205 -13.21 16.55 -1.74
CA SER A 205 -14.33 15.93 -2.44
C SER A 205 -14.41 16.36 -3.91
N GLN A 206 -14.06 17.62 -4.23
CA GLN A 206 -14.01 18.09 -5.62
C GLN A 206 -12.88 17.42 -6.40
N LEU A 207 -11.68 17.26 -5.79
CA LEU A 207 -10.59 16.52 -6.43
C LEU A 207 -11.02 15.09 -6.77
N TYR A 208 -11.61 14.37 -5.82
CA TYR A 208 -12.09 13.00 -6.05
C TYR A 208 -13.22 12.96 -7.10
N HIS A 209 -14.12 13.94 -7.10
CA HIS A 209 -15.18 14.05 -8.11
C HIS A 209 -14.61 14.18 -9.53
N GLU A 210 -13.64 15.08 -9.73
CA GLU A 210 -13.02 15.27 -11.04
C GLU A 210 -12.16 14.06 -11.47
N VAL A 211 -11.51 13.36 -10.52
CA VAL A 211 -10.85 12.06 -10.79
C VAL A 211 -11.84 11.03 -11.32
N VAL A 212 -13.03 10.91 -10.70
CA VAL A 212 -14.07 9.97 -11.16
C VAL A 212 -14.57 10.34 -12.56
N ILE A 213 -14.80 11.63 -12.83
CA ILE A 213 -15.19 12.11 -14.17
C ILE A 213 -14.10 11.76 -15.19
N TRP A 214 -12.83 12.03 -14.85
CA TRP A 214 -11.68 11.74 -15.70
C TRP A 214 -11.56 10.25 -16.02
N LEU A 215 -11.66 9.39 -15.00
CA LEU A 215 -11.64 7.93 -15.17
C LEU A 215 -12.77 7.47 -16.09
N GLY A 216 -13.99 8.00 -15.90
CA GLY A 216 -15.13 7.72 -16.78
C GLY A 216 -14.82 8.07 -18.23
N LYS A 217 -14.41 9.32 -18.51
CA LYS A 217 -14.03 9.76 -19.87
C LYS A 217 -12.98 8.85 -20.51
N ASN A 218 -11.95 8.47 -19.75
CA ASN A 218 -10.83 7.68 -20.26
C ASN A 218 -11.23 6.22 -20.55
N ILE A 219 -12.03 5.60 -19.67
CA ILE A 219 -12.56 4.25 -19.89
C ILE A 219 -13.45 4.22 -21.14
N PHE A 220 -14.37 5.18 -21.30
CA PHE A 220 -15.23 5.25 -22.48
C PHE A 220 -14.46 5.49 -23.78
N ARG A 221 -13.39 6.30 -23.77
CA ARG A 221 -12.52 6.49 -24.94
C ARG A 221 -11.80 5.20 -25.33
N ASN A 222 -11.27 4.46 -24.36
CA ASN A 222 -10.55 3.21 -24.61
C ASN A 222 -11.48 2.07 -25.07
N LEU A 223 -12.76 2.10 -24.72
CA LEU A 223 -13.75 1.16 -25.26
C LEU A 223 -14.07 1.46 -26.74
N LYS A 224 -14.21 2.74 -27.11
CA LYS A 224 -14.48 3.14 -28.51
C LYS A 224 -13.32 2.90 -29.48
N MET A 225 -12.08 2.77 -29.00
CA MET A 225 -10.93 2.44 -29.86
C MET A 225 -10.74 0.93 -30.08
N LYS A 226 -11.56 0.09 -29.45
CA LYS A 226 -11.53 -1.37 -29.62
C LYS A 226 -12.65 -1.92 -30.51
N GLU A 227 -13.51 -1.04 -31.02
CA GLU A 227 -14.50 -1.32 -32.08
C GLU A 227 -13.93 -0.87 -33.43
#